data_AF-A0AAX1F8G9-F1
#
_entry.id   AF-A0AAX1F8G9-F1
#
_cell.length_a   1.000
_cell.length_b   1.000
_cell.length_c   1.000
_cell.angle_alpha   90.00
_cell.angle_beta   90.00
_cell.angle_gamma   90.00
#
_symmetry.space_group_name_H-M   'P 1'
#
loop_
_entity.id
_entity.type
_entity.pdbx_description
1 polymer ?
#
loop_
_entity_poly.entity_id
_entity_poly.type
_entity_poly.pdbx_seq_one_letter_code
_entity_poly.pdbx_strand_id
1 'polypeptide(L)' 'MAFEFCLHVSGAGHTHELQGVYSWAAWHLDGSGEANQQVWFDIGGTLAEFGKDGALFERLNQGAAA' A
#
# COMPACT_ATOMS: atom_id res chain seq x y z
N MET A 1 0.48 -2.16 -7.58
CA MET A 1 1.17 -0.87 -7.82
C MET A 1 1.67 -0.35 -6.48
N ALA A 2 2.86 0.24 -6.44
CA ALA A 2 3.37 0.90 -5.24
C ALA A 2 4.11 2.19 -5.62
N PHE A 3 3.98 3.24 -4.81
CA PHE A 3 4.72 4.49 -4.99
C PHE A 3 4.90 5.21 -3.64
N GLU A 4 5.96 6.03 -3.54
CA GLU A 4 6.19 6.89 -2.39
C GLU A 4 5.27 8.10 -2.44
N PHE A 5 4.76 8.50 -1.28
CA PHE A 5 4.00 9.73 -1.13
C PHE A 5 4.62 10.63 -0.08
N CYS A 6 4.35 11.93 -0.23
CA CYS A 6 4.53 12.94 0.80
C CYS A 6 3.19 13.66 0.96
N LEU A 7 2.69 13.73 2.18
CA LEU A 7 1.41 14.32 2.55
C LEU A 7 1.67 15.43 3.58
N HIS A 8 1.28 16.66 3.22
CA HIS A 8 1.25 17.79 4.14
C HIS A 8 -0.14 17.92 4.75
N VAL A 9 -0.22 17.90 6.08
CA VAL A 9 -1.45 18.12 6.83
C VAL A 9 -1.29 19.35 7.71
N SER A 10 -2.10 20.39 7.45
CA SER A 10 -2.07 21.63 8.23
C SER A 10 -3.29 21.74 9.15
N GLY A 11 -3.07 22.10 10.40
CA GLY A 11 -4.11 22.27 11.42
C GLY A 11 -3.59 23.00 12.65
N ALA A 12 -4.45 23.80 13.30
CA ALA A 12 -4.10 24.57 14.51
C ALA A 12 -2.82 25.43 14.39
N GLY A 13 -2.53 25.97 13.20
CA GLY A 13 -1.32 26.79 12.96
C GLY A 13 -0.03 25.99 12.74
N HIS A 14 -0.10 24.65 12.73
CA HIS A 14 1.03 23.78 12.45
C HIS A 14 0.85 23.04 11.12
N THR A 15 1.96 22.68 10.49
CA THR A 15 1.97 21.77 9.34
C THR A 15 2.81 20.56 9.70
N HIS A 16 2.22 19.38 9.50
CA HIS A 16 2.85 18.10 9.68
C HIS A 16 3.13 17.49 8.30
N GLU A 17 4.28 16.85 8.18
CA GLU A 17 4.65 16.10 6.98
C GLU A 17 4.62 14.61 7.31
N LEU A 18 3.91 13.84 6.47
CA LEU A 18 3.82 12.39 6.52
C LEU A 18 4.36 11.85 5.21
N GLN A 19 5.37 11.00 5.29
CA GLN A 19 5.90 10.30 4.13
C GLN A 19 5.65 8.81 4.27
N GLY A 20 5.66 8.08 3.16
CA GLY A 20 5.52 6.62 3.20
C GLY A 20 5.31 6.03 1.83
N VAL A 21 4.88 4.76 1.80
CA VAL A 21 4.52 4.05 0.57
C VAL A 21 3.03 3.78 0.53
N TYR A 22 2.41 4.15 -0.59
CA TYR A 22 1.09 3.68 -0.95
C TYR A 22 1.25 2.42 -1.79
N SER A 23 0.51 1.36 -1.45
CA SER A 23 0.42 0.15 -2.26
C SER A 23 -1.02 -0.24 -2.52
N TRP A 24 -1.32 -0.65 -3.75
CA TRP A 24 -2.61 -1.22 -4.15
C TRP A 24 -2.41 -2.51 -4.92
N ALA A 25 -3.24 -3.50 -4.62
CA ALA A 25 -3.27 -4.75 -5.35
C ALA A 25 -4.68 -5.32 -5.47
N ALA A 26 -4.92 -6.05 -6.56
CA ALA A 26 -6.17 -6.74 -6.82
C ALA A 26 -5.88 -8.12 -7.45
N TRP A 27 -6.72 -9.11 -7.16
CA TRP A 27 -6.57 -10.50 -7.61
C TRP A 27 -7.94 -11.16 -7.87
N HIS A 28 -7.93 -12.32 -8.54
CA HIS A 28 -9.11 -13.05 -9.03
C HIS A 28 -10.04 -12.21 -9.92
N LEU A 29 -9.48 -11.28 -10.69
CA LEU A 29 -10.24 -10.40 -11.59
C LEU A 29 -10.71 -11.09 -12.88
N ASP A 30 -10.21 -12.30 -13.14
CA ASP A 30 -10.58 -13.15 -14.28
C ASP A 30 -11.81 -14.03 -14.02
N GLY A 31 -12.40 -13.96 -12.81
CA GLY A 31 -13.60 -14.69 -12.43
C GLY A 31 -13.37 -16.12 -11.99
N SER A 32 -12.11 -16.57 -11.81
CA SER A 32 -11.81 -17.90 -11.27
C SER A 32 -11.93 -17.98 -9.73
N GLY A 33 -12.45 -16.94 -9.08
CA GLY A 33 -12.64 -16.82 -7.64
C GLY A 33 -13.34 -15.50 -7.26
N GLU A 34 -13.50 -15.23 -5.97
CA GLU A 34 -14.01 -13.93 -5.52
C GLU A 34 -12.97 -12.83 -5.75
N ALA A 35 -13.37 -11.83 -6.54
CA ALA A 35 -12.56 -10.67 -6.83
C ALA A 35 -12.25 -9.89 -5.54
N ASN A 36 -10.97 -9.59 -5.33
CA ASN A 36 -10.50 -8.92 -4.14
C ASN A 36 -9.59 -7.74 -4.49
N GLN A 37 -9.60 -6.74 -3.61
CA GLN A 37 -8.73 -5.58 -3.70
C GLN A 37 -8.31 -5.13 -2.31
N GLN A 38 -7.06 -4.72 -2.16
CA GLN A 38 -6.53 -4.16 -0.91
C GLN A 38 -5.61 -2.97 -1.18
N VAL A 39 -5.59 -2.07 -0.20
CA VAL A 39 -4.77 -0.86 -0.18
C VAL A 39 -4.00 -0.82 1.14
N TRP A 40 -2.74 -0.42 1.08
CA TRP A 40 -1.90 -0.17 2.24
C TRP A 40 -1.29 1.23 2.19
N PHE A 41 -1.16 1.84 3.36
CA PHE A 41 -0.42 3.07 3.60
C PHE A 41 0.66 2.80 4.65
N ASP A 42 1.89 2.58 4.19
CA ASP A 42 3.05 2.30 5.03
C ASP A 42 3.74 3.62 5.42
N ILE A 43 3.25 4.27 6.47
CA ILE A 43 3.77 5.55 6.97
C ILE A 43 5.20 5.38 7.49
N GLY A 44 6.12 6.21 7.01
CA GLY A 44 7.55 6.15 7.32
C GLY A 44 8.31 5.03 6.60
N GLY A 45 7.63 4.24 5.78
CA GLY A 45 8.23 3.17 5.00
C GLY A 45 8.79 3.61 3.64
N THR A 46 9.62 2.76 3.05
CA THR A 46 10.27 2.98 1.75
C THR A 46 9.81 1.97 0.69
N LEU A 47 10.01 2.27 -0.59
CA LEU A 47 9.70 1.32 -1.67
C LEU A 47 10.53 0.03 -1.60
N ALA A 48 11.74 0.07 -1.03
CA ALA A 48 12.54 -1.13 -0.84
C ALA A 48 11.89 -2.08 0.17
N GLU A 49 11.24 -1.54 1.20
CA GLU A 49 10.58 -2.33 2.26
C GLU A 49 9.19 -2.79 1.85
N PHE A 50 8.41 -1.93 1.19
CA PHE A 50 6.97 -2.13 0.98
C PHE A 50 6.53 -2.15 -0.49
N GLY A 51 7.45 -1.90 -1.42
CA GLY A 51 7.18 -1.94 -2.85
C GLY A 51 7.11 -3.37 -3.39
N LYS A 52 7.14 -3.49 -4.72
CA LYS A 52 7.04 -4.77 -5.44
C LYS A 52 8.07 -5.80 -4.96
N ASP A 53 9.30 -5.36 -4.73
CA ASP A 53 10.42 -6.22 -4.34
C ASP A 53 10.53 -6.38 -2.81
N GLY A 54 9.65 -5.71 -2.06
CA GLY A 54 9.52 -5.83 -0.61
C GLY A 54 8.25 -6.59 -0.20
N ALA A 55 7.60 -6.14 0.87
CA ALA A 55 6.47 -6.82 1.52
C ALA A 55 5.20 -6.94 0.66
N LEU A 56 5.08 -6.21 -0.45
CA LEU A 56 3.86 -6.26 -1.28
C LEU A 56 3.58 -7.66 -1.82
N PHE A 57 4.62 -8.40 -2.21
CA PHE A 57 4.47 -9.75 -2.73
C PHE A 57 3.99 -10.74 -1.66
N GLU A 58 4.50 -10.63 -0.44
CA GLU A 58 4.08 -11.47 0.68
C GLU A 58 2.62 -11.20 1.07
N ARG A 59 2.21 -9.92 1.09
CA ARG A 59 0.84 -9.49 1.38
C ARG A 59 -0.17 -10.05 0.38
N LEU A 60 0.20 -10.09 -0.89
CA LEU A 60 -0.61 -10.69 -1.95
C LEU A 60 -0.89 -12.18 -1.69
N ASN A 61 0.14 -12.93 -1.28
CA ASN A 61 0.00 -14.36 -0.99
C ASN A 61 -0.84 -14.63 0.28
N GLN A 62 -0.79 -13.73 1.26
CA GLN A 62 -1.63 -13.82 2.46
C GLN A 62 -3.10 -13.50 2.17
N GLY A 63 -3.35 -12.45 1.37
CA GLY A 63 -4.72 -12.08 0.96
C GLY A 63 -5.38 -13.08 0.01
N ALA A 64 -4.59 -13.87 -0.73
CA ALA A 64 -5.09 -14.93 -1.60
C ALA A 64 -5.47 -16.23 -0.87
N ALA A 65 -5.06 -16.39 0.39
CA ALA A 65 -5.35 -17.58 1.21
C ALA A 65 -6.61 -17.44 2.09
N ALA A 66 -7.27 -16.27 2.05
CA ALA A 66 -8.46 -15.94 2.84
C ALA A 66 -9.75 -16.14 2.05
#